data_AF-A0A1I4QS35-F1
#
_entry.id   AF-A0A1I4QS35-F1
#
_cell.length_a   1.000
_cell.length_b   1.000
_cell.length_c   1.000
_cell.angle_alpha   90.00
_cell.angle_beta   90.00
_cell.angle_gamma   90.00
#
_symmetry.space_group_name_H-M   'P 1'
#
loop_
_entity.id
_entity.type
_entity.pdbx_description
1 polymer ?
#
loop_
_entity_poly.entity_id
_entity_poly.type
_entity_poly.pdbx_seq_one_letter_code
_entity_poly.pdbx_strand_id
1 'polypeptide(L)'
;MILKASTPYKLPDDAKVQFLKVDLEALITDEMIELSETPYEDGNWVRLAYSVSTTAFRPYVDENFAGIIERKSADSKHAFSSNTTISTATPVNCLYFDTSHRSPGTCDWSREFKFFKGSHFLGGIGIYAIKLTFDSSVHDKLRSITRIAQYNLQSGNPFKRMLIAVIKQDSWEIAFVQSKIPISPPSSKPNNCRVDISLFRDPSPFIRAISSNLRINDIEHEKHTTRFVI
;
A
#
# COMPACT_ATOMS: atom_id res chain seq x y z
N MET A 1 -4.94 -20.60 8.52
CA MET A 1 -5.41 -20.78 7.12
C MET A 1 -4.21 -20.82 6.19
N ILE A 2 -4.17 -21.77 5.25
CA ILE A 2 -3.19 -21.80 4.15
C ILE A 2 -3.93 -21.47 2.86
N LEU A 3 -3.54 -20.40 2.18
CA LEU A 3 -4.10 -20.04 0.86
C LEU A 3 -3.29 -20.68 -0.28
N LYS A 4 -4.01 -21.17 -1.30
CA LYS A 4 -3.41 -21.66 -2.56
C LYS A 4 -2.88 -20.49 -3.40
N ALA A 5 -2.07 -20.79 -4.42
CA ALA A 5 -1.56 -19.83 -5.40
C ALA A 5 -2.68 -18.94 -5.97
N SER A 6 -2.48 -17.63 -5.96
CA SER A 6 -3.37 -16.64 -6.59
C SER A 6 -3.04 -16.45 -8.07
N THR A 7 -3.88 -15.69 -8.77
CA THR A 7 -3.59 -15.21 -10.13
C THR A 7 -2.20 -14.55 -10.17
N PRO A 8 -1.35 -14.87 -11.16
CA PRO A 8 -0.02 -14.26 -11.29
C PRO A 8 -0.09 -12.74 -11.37
N TYR A 9 0.97 -12.08 -10.89
CA TYR A 9 1.17 -10.65 -11.09
C TYR A 9 1.11 -10.30 -12.59
N LYS A 10 0.36 -9.25 -12.91
CA LYS A 10 0.31 -8.67 -14.25
C LYS A 10 0.58 -7.17 -14.13
N LEU A 11 1.54 -6.69 -14.90
CA LEU A 11 1.79 -5.26 -15.03
C LEU A 11 0.51 -4.59 -15.57
N PRO A 12 0.05 -3.48 -14.98
CA PRO A 12 -1.12 -2.76 -15.50
C PRO A 12 -0.80 -2.12 -16.84
N ASP A 13 -1.80 -2.06 -17.73
CA ASP A 13 -1.73 -1.27 -18.95
C ASP A 13 -1.61 0.23 -18.62
N ASP A 14 -0.91 1.01 -19.45
CA ASP A 14 -0.74 2.46 -19.27
C ASP A 14 -2.06 3.20 -19.00
N ALA A 15 -3.15 2.81 -19.68
CA ALA A 15 -4.46 3.43 -19.52
C ALA A 15 -5.07 3.23 -18.12
N LYS A 16 -4.66 2.19 -17.39
CA LYS A 16 -5.14 1.86 -16.04
C LYS A 16 -4.32 2.50 -14.94
N VAL A 17 -3.13 3.00 -15.25
CA VAL A 17 -2.30 3.75 -14.31
C VAL A 17 -2.77 5.20 -14.26
N GLN A 18 -2.99 5.73 -13.08
CA GLN A 18 -3.48 7.08 -12.87
C GLN A 18 -2.49 7.88 -12.01
N PHE A 19 -2.33 9.16 -12.30
CA PHE A 19 -1.59 10.07 -11.43
C PHE A 19 -2.55 10.68 -10.41
N LEU A 20 -2.18 10.57 -9.14
CA LEU A 20 -2.91 11.18 -8.05
C LEU A 20 -2.37 12.59 -7.86
N LYS A 21 -3.16 13.61 -8.26
CA LYS A 21 -2.78 15.02 -8.17
C LYS A 21 -2.95 15.53 -6.74
N VAL A 22 -2.01 15.18 -5.88
CA VAL A 22 -2.03 15.52 -4.45
C VAL A 22 -0.63 15.98 -4.06
N ASP A 23 -0.57 17.01 -3.22
CA ASP A 23 0.69 17.51 -2.69
C ASP A 23 1.21 16.56 -1.60
N LEU A 24 2.45 16.07 -1.79
CA LEU A 24 3.07 15.09 -0.91
C LEU A 24 4.16 15.75 -0.07
N GLU A 25 3.70 16.31 1.05
CA GLU A 25 4.54 16.80 2.12
C GLU A 25 4.33 15.96 3.37
N ALA A 26 5.38 15.85 4.19
CA ALA A 26 5.28 15.11 5.44
C ALA A 26 4.43 15.92 6.42
N LEU A 27 3.32 15.33 6.83
CA LEU A 27 2.36 15.93 7.75
C LEU A 27 2.89 15.92 9.19
N ILE A 28 2.47 16.91 9.98
CA ILE A 28 2.67 16.85 11.44
C ILE A 28 1.66 15.90 12.07
N THR A 29 1.93 15.47 13.31
CA THR A 29 1.12 14.46 14.02
C THR A 29 -0.37 14.82 14.10
N ASP A 30 -0.70 16.08 14.38
CA ASP A 30 -2.10 16.50 14.53
C ASP A 30 -2.85 16.41 13.20
N GLU A 31 -2.22 16.81 12.09
CA GLU A 31 -2.78 16.67 10.73
C GLU A 31 -2.96 15.19 10.35
N MET A 32 -1.99 14.34 10.73
CA MET A 32 -2.12 12.90 10.48
C MET A 32 -3.30 12.29 11.26
N ILE A 33 -3.51 12.72 12.51
CA ILE A 33 -4.65 12.27 13.32
C ILE A 33 -5.97 12.74 12.69
N GLU A 34 -6.06 14.03 12.34
CA GLU A 34 -7.24 14.60 11.69
C GLU A 34 -7.60 13.83 10.42
N LEU A 35 -6.63 13.62 9.52
CA LEU A 35 -6.86 12.83 8.30
C LEU A 35 -7.28 11.39 8.61
N SER A 36 -6.75 10.80 9.68
CA SER A 36 -7.06 9.42 10.06
C SER A 36 -8.50 9.23 10.57
N GLU A 37 -9.15 10.32 10.98
CA GLU A 37 -10.55 10.35 11.43
C GLU A 37 -11.54 10.71 10.31
N THR A 38 -11.04 11.20 9.16
CA THR A 38 -11.88 11.48 7.99
C THR A 38 -12.31 10.21 7.25
N PRO A 39 -13.43 10.24 6.50
CA PRO A 39 -13.77 9.18 5.56
C PRO A 39 -12.64 8.89 4.58
N TYR A 40 -12.56 7.64 4.12
CA TYR A 40 -11.50 7.25 3.19
C TYR A 40 -11.59 8.01 1.88
N GLU A 41 -10.49 8.68 1.51
CA GLU A 41 -10.23 9.19 0.18
C GLU A 41 -8.79 8.86 -0.21
N ASP A 42 -8.56 8.55 -1.49
CA ASP A 42 -7.22 8.19 -2.00
C ASP A 42 -6.18 9.25 -1.67
N GLY A 43 -6.55 10.54 -1.79
CA GLY A 43 -5.64 11.65 -1.51
C GLY A 43 -5.23 11.74 -0.05
N ASN A 44 -6.18 11.65 0.87
CA ASN A 44 -5.91 11.66 2.31
C ASN A 44 -5.10 10.43 2.73
N TRP A 45 -5.47 9.25 2.22
CA TRP A 45 -4.74 8.02 2.45
C TRP A 45 -3.28 8.11 2.03
N VAL A 46 -3.04 8.62 0.82
CA VAL A 46 -1.69 8.73 0.27
C VAL A 46 -0.84 9.73 1.04
N ARG A 47 -1.39 10.88 1.45
CA ARG A 47 -0.68 11.85 2.31
C ARG A 47 -0.31 11.25 3.67
N LEU A 48 -1.24 10.52 4.28
CA LEU A 48 -1.03 9.83 5.56
C LEU A 48 0.03 8.72 5.42
N ALA A 49 -0.12 7.85 4.42
CA ALA A 49 0.80 6.76 4.15
C ALA A 49 2.22 7.28 3.86
N TYR A 50 2.34 8.33 3.04
CA TYR A 50 3.62 8.99 2.77
C TYR A 50 4.27 9.49 4.06
N SER A 51 3.53 10.22 4.90
CA SER A 51 4.03 10.77 6.17
C SER A 51 4.49 9.68 7.14
N VAL A 52 3.73 8.59 7.25
CA VAL A 52 4.05 7.45 8.11
C VAL A 52 5.28 6.66 7.64
N SER A 53 5.55 6.65 6.34
CA SER A 53 6.57 5.77 5.75
C SER A 53 7.78 6.46 5.13
N THR A 54 7.81 7.79 5.10
CA THR A 54 8.87 8.58 4.47
C THR A 54 10.27 8.22 4.96
N THR A 55 10.41 7.92 6.26
CA THR A 55 11.69 7.53 6.88
C THR A 55 12.21 6.15 6.42
N ALA A 56 11.33 5.32 5.86
CA ALA A 56 11.68 3.99 5.36
C ALA A 56 11.93 3.97 3.84
N PHE A 57 11.59 5.05 3.12
CA PHE A 57 11.75 5.08 1.67
C PHE A 57 13.22 5.12 1.25
N ARG A 58 13.50 4.36 0.21
CA ARG A 58 14.76 4.30 -0.51
C ARG A 58 14.45 4.40 -2.00
N PRO A 59 15.29 5.09 -2.77
CA PRO A 59 15.17 5.07 -4.23
C PRO A 59 15.30 3.64 -4.76
N TYR A 60 14.47 3.27 -5.72
CA TYR A 60 14.60 2.04 -6.49
C TYR A 60 14.21 2.29 -7.95
N VAL A 61 14.65 1.38 -8.82
CA VAL A 61 14.35 1.42 -10.25
C VAL A 61 13.19 0.46 -10.53
N ASP A 62 12.20 0.95 -11.28
CA ASP A 62 11.09 0.15 -11.79
C ASP A 62 10.93 0.50 -13.27
N GLU A 63 11.71 -0.15 -14.14
CA GLU A 63 11.80 0.20 -15.57
C GLU A 63 10.43 0.15 -16.27
N ASN A 64 9.60 -0.82 -15.86
CA ASN A 64 8.25 -0.97 -16.37
C ASN A 64 7.40 0.27 -16.11
N PHE A 65 7.40 0.77 -14.87
CA PHE A 65 6.63 1.96 -14.52
C PHE A 65 7.34 3.27 -14.90
N ALA A 66 8.67 3.29 -15.01
CA ALA A 66 9.42 4.45 -15.48
C ALA A 66 9.01 4.82 -16.91
N GLY A 67 8.91 3.83 -17.80
CA GLY A 67 8.41 4.06 -19.16
C GLY A 67 6.96 4.58 -19.19
N ILE A 68 6.10 4.14 -18.25
CA ILE A 68 4.74 4.66 -18.12
C ILE A 68 4.75 6.13 -17.70
N ILE A 69 5.60 6.51 -16.74
CA ILE A 69 5.75 7.90 -16.30
C ILE A 69 6.22 8.78 -17.44
N GLU A 70 7.26 8.39 -18.17
CA GLU A 70 7.79 9.15 -19.30
C GLU A 70 6.70 9.39 -20.36
N ARG A 71 5.95 8.35 -20.73
CA ARG A 71 4.87 8.48 -21.72
C ARG A 71 3.72 9.35 -21.25
N LYS A 72 3.30 9.22 -19.99
CA LYS A 72 2.19 10.01 -19.42
C LYS A 72 2.57 11.46 -19.14
N SER A 73 3.78 11.72 -18.68
CA SER A 73 4.25 13.07 -18.39
C SER A 73 4.43 13.93 -19.64
N ALA A 74 4.54 13.31 -20.82
CA ALA A 74 4.52 14.01 -22.11
C ALA A 74 3.12 14.55 -22.49
N ASP A 75 2.04 14.08 -21.85
CA ASP A 75 0.68 14.58 -22.01
C ASP A 75 0.37 15.66 -20.95
N SER A 76 0.11 16.89 -21.39
CA SER A 76 -0.13 18.05 -20.52
C SER A 76 -1.34 17.88 -19.58
N LYS A 77 -2.29 16.99 -19.88
CA LYS A 77 -3.42 16.66 -19.00
C LYS A 77 -2.98 15.90 -17.73
N HIS A 78 -1.85 15.19 -17.85
CA HIS A 78 -1.22 14.38 -16.82
C HIS A 78 0.12 14.96 -16.36
N ALA A 79 0.39 16.22 -16.69
CA ALA A 79 1.56 16.92 -16.19
C ALA A 79 1.60 16.90 -14.65
N PHE A 80 2.83 16.86 -14.11
CA PHE A 80 3.09 16.89 -12.67
C PHE A 80 2.36 18.04 -11.99
N SER A 81 2.08 17.87 -10.70
CA SER A 81 1.86 19.02 -9.83
C SER A 81 3.14 19.86 -9.84
N SER A 82 3.22 20.84 -10.74
CA SER A 82 4.23 21.89 -10.65
C SER A 82 3.73 22.89 -9.63
N ASN A 83 4.01 22.65 -8.34
CA ASN A 83 3.86 23.72 -7.37
C ASN A 83 4.75 24.88 -7.85
N THR A 84 4.13 26.02 -8.11
CA THR A 84 4.73 27.29 -8.57
C THR A 84 5.53 28.01 -7.48
N THR A 85 5.88 27.32 -6.41
CA THR A 85 6.62 27.86 -5.27
C THR A 85 8.09 27.44 -5.39
N ILE A 86 8.96 28.40 -5.15
CA ILE A 86 10.42 28.40 -5.32
C ILE A 86 11.07 27.37 -4.39
N SER A 87 10.88 26.08 -4.67
CA SER A 87 11.52 24.96 -3.99
C SER A 87 12.44 24.27 -4.99
N THR A 88 13.72 24.20 -4.66
CA THR A 88 14.77 23.58 -5.49
C THR A 88 14.70 22.04 -5.50
N ALA A 89 13.77 21.45 -4.76
CA ALA A 89 13.56 20.00 -4.72
C ALA A 89 12.40 19.58 -5.63
N THR A 90 12.64 18.65 -6.55
CA THR A 90 11.58 18.05 -7.36
C THR A 90 10.50 17.45 -6.45
N PRO A 91 9.21 17.75 -6.68
CA PRO A 91 8.12 17.25 -5.84
C PRO A 91 8.02 15.73 -5.91
N VAL A 92 7.59 15.11 -4.81
CA VAL A 92 7.22 13.70 -4.81
C VAL A 92 5.82 13.58 -5.39
N ASN A 93 5.64 12.65 -6.32
CA ASN A 93 4.37 12.37 -6.97
C ASN A 93 3.91 10.95 -6.60
N CYS A 94 2.61 10.70 -6.79
CA CYS A 94 2.01 9.38 -6.60
C CYS A 94 1.30 8.93 -7.87
N LEU A 95 1.52 7.68 -8.26
CA LEU A 95 0.67 6.98 -9.20
C LEU A 95 -0.08 5.86 -8.48
N TYR A 96 -1.23 5.49 -9.01
CA TYR A 96 -1.99 4.35 -8.54
C TYR A 96 -2.58 3.55 -9.69
N PHE A 97 -2.92 2.30 -9.42
CA PHE A 97 -3.66 1.45 -10.34
C PHE A 97 -4.43 0.38 -9.55
N ASP A 98 -5.59 0.01 -10.09
CA ASP A 98 -6.31 -1.15 -9.58
C ASP A 98 -5.53 -2.41 -9.91
N THR A 99 -5.24 -3.23 -8.91
CA THR A 99 -4.51 -4.48 -9.13
C THR A 99 -5.41 -5.52 -9.81
N SER A 100 -4.81 -6.52 -10.44
CA SER A 100 -5.55 -7.69 -10.94
C SER A 100 -6.17 -8.53 -9.82
N HIS A 101 -5.84 -8.24 -8.55
CA HIS A 101 -6.41 -8.91 -7.41
C HIS A 101 -7.82 -8.39 -7.12
N ARG A 102 -8.82 -9.10 -7.64
CA ARG A 102 -10.22 -8.99 -7.22
C ARG A 102 -10.68 -10.32 -6.69
N SER A 103 -11.48 -10.29 -5.63
CA SER A 103 -12.10 -11.48 -5.05
C SER A 103 -13.60 -11.27 -5.11
N PRO A 104 -14.28 -11.73 -6.19
CA PRO A 104 -15.71 -11.53 -6.35
C PRO A 104 -16.47 -11.98 -5.10
N GLY A 105 -17.35 -11.12 -4.58
CA GLY A 105 -18.11 -11.36 -3.36
C GLY A 105 -17.41 -10.97 -2.05
N THR A 106 -16.12 -10.63 -2.06
CA THR A 106 -15.38 -10.24 -0.84
C THR A 106 -14.60 -8.93 -0.96
N CYS A 107 -14.08 -8.63 -2.15
CA CYS A 107 -13.23 -7.47 -2.41
C CYS A 107 -13.62 -6.89 -3.78
N ASP A 108 -14.28 -5.74 -3.75
CA ASP A 108 -14.77 -5.01 -4.94
C ASP A 108 -13.60 -4.58 -5.81
N TRP A 109 -12.59 -4.00 -5.17
CA TRP A 109 -11.35 -3.60 -5.79
C TRP A 109 -10.20 -3.58 -4.79
N SER A 110 -8.99 -3.70 -5.32
CA SER A 110 -7.77 -3.42 -4.60
C SER A 110 -6.86 -2.55 -5.46
N ARG A 111 -6.08 -1.70 -4.81
CA ARG A 111 -5.29 -0.66 -5.44
C ARG A 111 -3.90 -0.62 -4.85
N GLU A 112 -2.91 -0.41 -5.70
CA GLU A 112 -1.52 -0.16 -5.31
C GLU A 112 -1.17 1.29 -5.58
N PHE A 113 -0.37 1.88 -4.68
CA PHE A 113 0.15 3.23 -4.79
C PHE A 113 1.68 3.20 -4.83
N LYS A 114 2.26 3.96 -5.75
CA LYS A 114 3.72 4.09 -5.90
C LYS A 114 4.13 5.54 -5.85
N PHE A 115 5.11 5.83 -4.99
CA PHE A 115 5.73 7.14 -4.88
C PHE A 115 6.93 7.27 -5.80
N PHE A 116 7.12 8.44 -6.36
CA PHE A 116 8.24 8.70 -7.26
C PHE A 116 8.64 10.17 -7.32
N LYS A 117 9.88 10.44 -7.71
CA LYS A 117 10.47 11.76 -7.89
C LYS A 117 11.25 11.77 -9.21
N GLY A 118 10.84 12.61 -10.16
CA GLY A 118 11.36 12.52 -11.53
C GLY A 118 11.04 11.16 -12.15
N SER A 119 12.07 10.40 -12.53
CA SER A 119 11.95 9.02 -13.03
C SER A 119 12.27 7.94 -11.98
N HIS A 120 12.59 8.32 -10.75
CA HIS A 120 12.98 7.38 -9.69
C HIS A 120 11.82 7.08 -8.75
N PHE A 121 11.61 5.80 -8.45
CA PHE A 121 10.60 5.38 -7.47
C PHE A 121 11.15 5.42 -6.05
N LEU A 122 10.27 5.69 -5.10
CA LEU A 122 10.57 5.70 -3.67
C LEU A 122 9.81 4.55 -3.03
N GLY A 123 10.53 3.67 -2.33
CA GLY A 123 9.96 2.44 -1.78
C GLY A 123 10.68 1.96 -0.53
N GLY A 124 9.95 1.25 0.30
CA GLY A 124 10.42 0.71 1.58
C GLY A 124 9.33 -0.08 2.31
N ILE A 125 8.10 0.20 1.92
CA ILE A 125 6.86 -0.44 2.34
C ILE A 125 5.89 -0.36 1.16
N GLY A 126 5.13 -1.44 0.92
CA GLY A 126 4.08 -1.44 -0.10
C GLY A 126 2.84 -0.72 0.40
N ILE A 127 2.28 0.18 -0.40
CA ILE A 127 1.10 0.96 -0.04
C ILE A 127 -0.09 0.50 -0.87
N TYR A 128 -1.14 0.07 -0.18
CA TYR A 128 -2.32 -0.50 -0.82
C TYR A 128 -3.60 0.05 -0.21
N ALA A 129 -4.69 -0.09 -0.94
CA ALA A 129 -6.04 0.01 -0.41
C ALA A 129 -6.89 -1.13 -0.94
N ILE A 130 -7.81 -1.63 -0.11
CA ILE A 130 -8.79 -2.64 -0.49
C ILE A 130 -10.18 -2.15 -0.11
N LYS A 131 -11.13 -2.24 -1.03
CA LYS A 131 -12.55 -2.06 -0.71
C LYS A 131 -13.21 -3.42 -0.61
N LEU A 132 -13.77 -3.69 0.55
CA LEU A 132 -14.50 -4.91 0.81
C LEU A 132 -15.97 -4.75 0.42
N THR A 133 -16.62 -5.86 0.07
CA THR A 133 -18.08 -5.91 -0.08
C THR A 133 -18.77 -5.65 1.27
N PHE A 134 -20.00 -5.13 1.23
CA PHE A 134 -20.78 -4.78 2.43
C PHE A 134 -20.91 -5.96 3.41
N ASP A 135 -21.22 -7.15 2.91
CA ASP A 135 -21.42 -8.36 3.71
C ASP A 135 -20.12 -9.13 4.03
N SER A 136 -18.95 -8.50 3.87
CA SER A 136 -17.67 -9.16 4.06
C SER A 136 -17.41 -9.56 5.51
N SER A 137 -17.14 -10.85 5.74
CA SER A 137 -16.76 -11.34 7.06
C SER A 137 -15.33 -10.95 7.45
N VAL A 138 -14.97 -11.09 8.73
CA VAL A 138 -13.57 -10.95 9.18
C VAL A 138 -12.64 -11.90 8.41
N HIS A 139 -13.12 -13.11 8.09
CA HIS A 139 -12.36 -14.08 7.30
C HIS A 139 -12.11 -13.59 5.87
N ASP A 140 -13.09 -12.93 5.25
CA ASP A 140 -12.97 -12.37 3.90
C ASP A 140 -12.00 -11.19 3.85
N LYS A 141 -12.03 -10.34 4.88
CA LYS A 141 -11.03 -9.29 5.11
C LYS A 141 -9.61 -9.86 5.18
N LEU A 142 -9.39 -10.83 6.08
CA LEU A 142 -8.07 -11.45 6.26
C LEU A 142 -7.60 -12.20 5.00
N ARG A 143 -8.51 -12.84 4.28
CA ARG A 143 -8.22 -13.47 2.99
C ARG A 143 -7.77 -12.43 1.97
N SER A 144 -8.47 -11.31 1.85
CA SER A 144 -8.13 -10.23 0.91
C SER A 144 -6.77 -9.61 1.24
N ILE A 145 -6.49 -9.30 2.51
CA ILE A 145 -5.19 -8.81 2.97
C ILE A 145 -4.06 -9.81 2.65
N THR A 146 -4.29 -11.10 2.92
CA THR A 146 -3.29 -12.14 2.66
C THR A 146 -3.01 -12.30 1.15
N ARG A 147 -4.04 -12.16 0.31
CA ARG A 147 -3.87 -12.21 -1.15
C ARG A 147 -3.13 -10.98 -1.69
N ILE A 148 -3.30 -9.81 -1.09
CA ILE A 148 -2.45 -8.64 -1.40
C ILE A 148 -0.99 -8.92 -1.02
N ALA A 149 -0.75 -9.52 0.13
CA ALA A 149 0.61 -9.92 0.52
C ALA A 149 1.23 -10.90 -0.49
N GLN A 150 0.44 -11.86 -0.98
CA GLN A 150 0.87 -12.79 -2.02
C GLN A 150 1.15 -12.10 -3.35
N TYR A 151 0.24 -11.23 -3.79
CA TYR A 151 0.40 -10.42 -4.99
C TYR A 151 1.67 -9.56 -4.93
N ASN A 152 1.94 -8.91 -3.79
CA ASN A 152 3.14 -8.11 -3.58
C ASN A 152 4.42 -8.94 -3.71
N LEU A 153 4.46 -10.15 -3.14
CA LEU A 153 5.63 -11.03 -3.26
C LEU A 153 5.87 -11.54 -4.69
N GLN A 154 4.83 -11.62 -5.51
CA GLN A 154 4.92 -11.99 -6.92
C GLN A 154 5.24 -10.79 -7.82
N SER A 155 5.17 -9.56 -7.30
CA SER A 155 5.53 -8.36 -8.07
C SER A 155 7.03 -8.28 -8.32
N GLY A 156 7.43 -7.54 -9.36
CA GLY A 156 8.84 -7.32 -9.69
C GLY A 156 9.63 -6.56 -8.59
N ASN A 157 8.93 -5.90 -7.66
CA ASN A 157 9.52 -5.09 -6.58
C ASN A 157 8.82 -5.36 -5.24
N PRO A 158 9.03 -6.55 -4.62
CA PRO A 158 8.30 -6.97 -3.43
C PRO A 158 8.76 -6.23 -2.17
N PHE A 159 7.80 -5.92 -1.28
CA PHE A 159 8.06 -5.29 0.01
C PHE A 159 7.74 -6.27 1.15
N LYS A 160 8.66 -6.37 2.13
CA LYS A 160 8.44 -7.21 3.33
C LYS A 160 7.37 -6.64 4.27
N ARG A 161 7.05 -5.36 4.14
CA ARG A 161 6.07 -4.63 4.95
C ARG A 161 5.07 -3.97 4.01
N MET A 162 3.81 -3.93 4.41
CA MET A 162 2.77 -3.20 3.71
C MET A 162 1.91 -2.41 4.67
N LEU A 163 1.44 -1.26 4.20
CA LEU A 163 0.38 -0.48 4.84
C LEU A 163 -0.84 -0.55 3.91
N ILE A 164 -1.96 -1.02 4.44
CA ILE A 164 -3.17 -1.28 3.67
C ILE A 164 -4.34 -0.55 4.32
N ALA A 165 -4.98 0.36 3.59
CA ALA A 165 -6.29 0.87 3.98
C ALA A 165 -7.36 -0.18 3.66
N VAL A 166 -8.13 -0.58 4.66
CA VAL A 166 -9.23 -1.54 4.51
C VAL A 166 -10.55 -0.81 4.61
N ILE A 167 -11.22 -0.65 3.48
CA ILE A 167 -12.38 0.23 3.32
C ILE A 167 -13.66 -0.60 3.40
N LYS A 168 -14.58 -0.13 4.24
CA LYS A 168 -15.98 -0.57 4.33
C LYS A 168 -16.88 0.64 4.06
N GLN A 169 -18.19 0.42 3.96
CA GLN A 169 -19.13 1.43 3.48
C GLN A 169 -19.07 2.75 4.26
N ASP A 170 -18.97 2.68 5.59
CA ASP A 170 -19.04 3.86 6.47
C ASP A 170 -17.77 4.06 7.32
N SER A 171 -16.75 3.23 7.11
CA SER A 171 -15.52 3.28 7.91
C SER A 171 -14.34 2.68 7.16
N TRP A 172 -13.15 2.97 7.64
CA TRP A 172 -11.94 2.33 7.15
C TRP A 172 -10.98 2.03 8.31
N GLU A 173 -10.19 0.99 8.10
CA GLU A 173 -9.25 0.44 9.08
C GLU A 173 -7.83 0.49 8.48
N ILE A 174 -6.80 0.48 9.33
CA ILE A 174 -5.42 0.27 8.90
C ILE A 174 -5.02 -1.18 9.15
N ALA A 175 -4.52 -1.86 8.12
CA ALA A 175 -3.78 -3.10 8.27
C ALA A 175 -2.29 -2.87 8.03
N PHE A 176 -1.49 -3.09 9.05
CA PHE A 176 -0.04 -3.19 8.92
C PHE A 176 0.36 -4.66 8.77
N VAL A 177 1.02 -4.98 7.67
CA VAL A 177 1.29 -6.36 7.26
C VAL A 177 2.78 -6.60 7.17
N GLN A 178 3.24 -7.73 7.71
CA GLN A 178 4.64 -8.16 7.66
C GLN A 178 4.75 -9.57 7.06
N SER A 179 5.40 -9.65 5.90
CA SER A 179 5.71 -10.90 5.22
C SER A 179 7.05 -11.47 5.69
N LYS A 180 7.01 -12.67 6.26
CA LYS A 180 8.17 -13.47 6.67
C LYS A 180 8.38 -14.57 5.66
N ILE A 181 9.26 -14.30 4.70
CA ILE A 181 9.73 -15.27 3.72
C ILE A 181 10.78 -16.14 4.42
N PRO A 182 10.56 -17.46 4.58
CA PRO A 182 11.58 -18.32 5.13
C PRO A 182 12.80 -18.33 4.20
N ILE A 183 13.98 -18.03 4.74
CA ILE A 183 15.26 -18.23 4.06
C ILE A 183 15.52 -19.73 4.12
N SER A 184 14.93 -20.50 3.21
CA SER A 184 15.18 -21.94 3.09
C SER A 184 16.10 -22.20 1.90
N PRO A 185 17.05 -23.15 2.01
CA PRO A 185 17.89 -23.53 0.88
C PRO A 185 17.05 -24.08 -0.29
N PRO A 186 17.56 -24.05 -1.54
CA PRO A 186 16.77 -24.24 -2.77
C PRO A 186 16.07 -25.60 -2.93
N SER A 187 16.27 -26.55 -2.02
CA SER A 187 15.99 -27.97 -2.26
C SER A 187 14.92 -28.60 -1.36
N SER A 188 14.24 -27.88 -0.47
CA SER A 188 13.21 -28.53 0.36
C SER A 188 12.00 -27.66 0.72
N LYS A 189 10.86 -28.07 0.15
CA LYS A 189 9.46 -27.68 0.43
C LYS A 189 8.98 -26.39 -0.24
N PRO A 190 7.66 -26.31 -0.56
CA PRO A 190 7.05 -25.07 -1.04
C PRO A 190 7.38 -23.94 -0.06
N ASN A 191 7.85 -22.81 -0.60
CA ASN A 191 8.17 -21.61 0.17
C ASN A 191 6.89 -21.06 0.80
N ASN A 192 6.57 -21.54 1.99
CA ASN A 192 5.43 -21.08 2.76
C ASN A 192 5.77 -19.71 3.34
N CYS A 193 5.17 -18.65 2.82
CA CYS A 193 5.29 -17.33 3.40
C CYS A 193 4.35 -17.22 4.61
N ARG A 194 4.89 -16.79 5.76
CA ARG A 194 4.08 -16.39 6.91
C ARG A 194 3.77 -14.90 6.78
N VAL A 195 2.52 -14.52 7.00
CA VAL A 195 2.08 -13.13 7.04
C VAL A 195 1.55 -12.84 8.42
N ASP A 196 2.15 -11.86 9.09
CA ASP A 196 1.61 -11.29 10.33
C ASP A 196 0.84 -10.02 9.98
N ILE A 197 -0.40 -9.91 10.47
CA ILE A 197 -1.33 -8.81 10.19
C ILE A 197 -1.69 -8.18 11.53
N SER A 198 -1.40 -6.88 11.66
CA SER A 198 -1.86 -6.03 12.75
C SER A 198 -2.97 -5.13 12.21
N LEU A 199 -4.17 -5.27 12.75
CA LEU A 199 -5.35 -4.57 12.27
C LEU A 199 -5.87 -3.57 13.31
N PHE A 200 -5.97 -2.32 12.89
CA PHE A 200 -6.41 -1.18 13.68
C PHE A 200 -7.77 -0.72 13.17
N ARG A 201 -8.83 -1.01 13.93
CA ARG A 201 -10.20 -0.60 13.57
C ARG A 201 -10.36 0.90 13.50
N ASP A 202 -9.72 1.58 14.44
CA ASP A 202 -9.51 3.03 14.44
C ASP A 202 -8.05 3.30 14.00
N PRO A 203 -7.83 4.04 12.90
CA PRO A 203 -6.52 4.49 12.48
C PRO A 203 -5.76 5.37 13.50
N SER A 204 -6.47 6.18 14.29
CA SER A 204 -5.88 7.21 15.17
C SER A 204 -4.84 6.66 16.16
N PRO A 205 -5.10 5.59 16.92
CA PRO A 205 -4.12 4.97 17.83
C PRO A 205 -2.83 4.53 17.15
N PHE A 206 -2.92 4.00 15.92
CA PHE A 206 -1.76 3.61 15.14
C PHE A 206 -0.90 4.82 14.79
N ILE A 207 -1.52 5.90 14.32
CA ILE A 207 -0.85 7.15 13.95
C ILE A 207 -0.16 7.78 15.17
N ARG A 208 -0.89 7.95 16.28
CA ARG A 208 -0.33 8.48 17.54
C ARG A 208 0.92 7.71 17.98
N ALA A 209 0.86 6.39 17.90
CA ALA A 209 1.94 5.53 18.32
C ALA A 209 3.17 5.61 17.40
N ILE A 210 2.98 5.64 16.07
CA ILE A 210 4.08 5.81 15.11
C ILE A 210 4.75 7.17 15.34
N SER A 211 3.98 8.24 15.48
CA SER A 211 4.49 9.58 15.79
C SER A 211 5.26 9.64 17.11
N SER A 212 4.89 8.80 18.08
CA SER A 212 5.53 8.73 19.39
C SER A 212 6.68 7.71 19.46
N ASN A 213 7.10 7.13 18.32
CA ASN A 213 8.11 6.06 18.25
C ASN A 213 7.79 4.83 19.13
N LEU A 214 6.52 4.57 19.39
CA LEU A 214 6.08 3.37 20.11
C LEU A 214 6.16 2.15 19.20
N ARG A 215 6.37 0.97 19.78
CA ARG A 215 6.35 -0.27 19.01
C ARG A 215 4.91 -0.64 18.72
N ILE A 216 4.65 -1.20 17.54
CA ILE A 216 3.32 -1.69 17.16
C ILE A 216 2.74 -2.64 18.20
N ASN A 217 3.57 -3.46 18.84
CA ASN A 217 3.14 -4.40 19.87
C ASN A 217 2.59 -3.74 21.15
N ASP A 218 2.86 -2.45 21.35
CA ASP A 218 2.45 -1.68 22.53
C ASP A 218 1.10 -0.97 22.31
N ILE A 219 0.50 -1.12 21.13
CA ILE A 219 -0.79 -0.52 20.74
C ILE A 219 -1.86 -1.61 20.76
N GLU A 220 -3.07 -1.30 21.20
CA GLU A 220 -4.19 -2.23 21.07
C GLU A 220 -4.56 -2.44 19.60
N HIS A 221 -4.58 -3.69 19.15
CA HIS A 221 -4.95 -4.07 17.80
C HIS A 221 -5.28 -5.56 17.70
N GLU A 222 -6.02 -5.93 16.66
CA GLU A 222 -6.25 -7.35 16.35
C GLU A 222 -5.01 -7.93 15.66
N LYS A 223 -4.49 -9.03 16.21
CA LYS A 223 -3.34 -9.75 15.66
C LYS A 223 -3.79 -11.01 14.96
N HIS A 224 -3.39 -11.17 13.70
CA HIS A 224 -3.64 -12.38 12.94
C HIS A 224 -2.36 -12.89 12.28
N THR A 225 -2.29 -14.20 12.11
CA THR A 225 -1.23 -14.84 11.34
C THR A 225 -1.84 -15.74 10.28
N THR A 226 -1.44 -15.53 9.03
CA THR A 226 -1.84 -16.37 7.89
C THR A 226 -0.59 -16.94 7.20
N ARG A 227 -0.82 -17.94 6.34
CA ARG A 227 0.25 -18.53 5.51
C ARG A 227 -0.25 -18.72 4.10
N PHE A 228 0.65 -18.62 3.13
CA PHE A 228 0.37 -19.01 1.74
C PHE A 228 1.60 -19.63 1.11
N VAL A 229 1.36 -20.40 0.05
CA VAL A 229 2.42 -20.94 -0.81
C VAL A 229 2.73 -19.92 -1.89
N ILE A 230 4.01 -19.56 -2.04
CA ILE A 230 4.51 -18.72 -3.13
C ILE A 230 4.45 -19.50 -4.45
#